data_AF-A0A448XSG5-F1
#
_entry.id   AF-A0A448XSG5-F1
#
_cell.length_a   1.000
_cell.length_b   1.000
_cell.length_c   1.000
_cell.angle_alpha   90.00
_cell.angle_beta   90.00
_cell.angle_gamma   90.00
#
_symmetry.space_group_name_H-M   'P 1'
#
loop_
_entity.id
_entity.type
_entity.pdbx_description
1 polymer ?
#
loop_
_entity_poly.entity_id
_entity_poly.type
_entity_poly.pdbx_seq_one_letter_code
_entity_poly.pdbx_strand_id
1 'polypeptide(L)'
;MAIKPTNYLTDYCIGKAARSTYMRCLALSRPDIAVLNYAPGPLETDMMDQLIHDSGSSEIRHLMDEMRRSDSILRASQSAELMAHWLRRLRFAEGPSASGPEAAVHASTRRPVPVFCPQHQADWSDAWAGRHTDYFDALALESAEKLRFSG
;
A
#
# COMPACT_ATOMS: atom_id res chain seq x y z
N MET A 1 6.20 -8.22 3.62
CA MET A 1 6.85 -8.77 4.83
C MET A 1 6.18 -8.38 6.15
N ALA A 2 5.46 -7.24 6.26
CA ALA A 2 4.99 -6.73 7.55
C ALA A 2 3.78 -7.43 8.20
N ILE A 3 2.90 -8.10 7.44
CA ILE A 3 1.74 -8.84 7.98
C ILE A 3 2.07 -10.32 8.24
N LYS A 4 3.17 -10.82 7.66
CA LYS A 4 3.58 -12.21 7.89
C LYS A 4 4.14 -12.33 9.31
N PRO A 5 3.63 -13.25 10.14
CA PRO A 5 4.20 -13.52 11.45
C PRO A 5 5.69 -13.82 11.32
N THR A 6 6.51 -13.08 12.08
CA THR A 6 7.96 -13.24 12.10
C THR A 6 8.38 -13.34 13.55
N ASN A 7 9.01 -14.46 13.92
CA ASN A 7 9.48 -14.66 15.29
C ASN A 7 10.43 -13.53 15.70
N TYR A 8 10.44 -13.14 16.98
CA TYR A 8 11.26 -12.04 17.54
C TYR A 8 10.93 -10.62 17.04
N LEU A 9 9.91 -10.45 16.18
CA LEU A 9 9.41 -9.13 15.74
C LEU A 9 7.96 -8.89 16.21
N THR A 10 7.59 -9.43 17.38
CA THR A 10 6.20 -9.43 17.89
C THR A 10 5.57 -8.04 17.87
N ASP A 11 6.21 -7.04 18.48
CA ASP A 11 5.66 -5.69 18.58
C ASP A 11 5.53 -5.02 17.21
N TYR A 12 6.51 -5.25 16.34
CA TYR A 12 6.49 -4.76 14.97
C TYR A 12 5.33 -5.38 14.18
N CYS A 13 5.19 -6.71 14.22
CA CYS A 13 4.11 -7.44 13.54
C CYS A 13 2.73 -7.04 14.06
N ILE A 14 2.55 -6.95 15.39
CA ILE A 14 1.29 -6.50 16.01
C ILE A 14 0.96 -5.07 15.57
N GLY A 15 1.93 -4.15 15.67
CA GLY A 15 1.73 -2.76 15.28
C GLY A 15 1.33 -2.61 13.81
N LYS A 16 1.96 -3.38 12.91
CA LYS A 16 1.62 -3.37 11.47
C LYS A 16 0.25 -3.99 11.19
N ALA A 17 -0.09 -5.10 11.85
CA ALA A 17 -1.41 -5.73 11.74
C ALA A 17 -2.51 -4.79 12.25
N ALA A 18 -2.33 -4.19 13.43
CA ALA A 18 -3.27 -3.24 14.01
C ALA A 18 -3.50 -2.02 13.11
N ARG A 19 -2.43 -1.43 12.57
CA ARG A 19 -2.54 -0.31 11.61
C ARG A 19 -3.27 -0.72 10.34
N SER A 20 -3.00 -1.91 9.81
CA SER A 20 -3.69 -2.44 8.63
C SER A 20 -5.19 -2.57 8.85
N THR A 21 -5.58 -3.16 9.98
CA THR A 21 -7.00 -3.29 10.37
C THR A 21 -7.64 -1.92 10.57
N TYR A 22 -6.97 -1.00 11.29
CA TYR A 22 -7.46 0.36 11.49
C TYR A 22 -7.73 1.09 10.17
N MET A 23 -6.81 1.01 9.20
CA MET A 23 -6.97 1.63 7.88
C MET A 23 -8.20 1.09 7.13
N ARG A 24 -8.46 -0.22 7.21
CA ARG A 24 -9.67 -0.83 6.62
C ARG A 24 -10.94 -0.36 7.32
N CYS A 25 -10.97 -0.34 8.65
CA CYS A 25 -12.10 0.19 9.41
C CYS A 25 -12.37 1.66 9.08
N LEU A 26 -11.30 2.46 8.94
CA LEU A 26 -11.40 3.86 8.55
C LEU A 26 -12.01 4.02 7.16
N ALA A 27 -11.57 3.25 6.16
CA ALA A 27 -12.13 3.29 4.81
C ALA A 27 -13.62 2.91 4.77
N LEU A 28 -14.04 1.95 5.60
CA LEU A 28 -15.45 1.57 5.73
C LEU A 28 -16.28 2.65 6.42
N SER A 29 -15.74 3.28 7.46
CA SER A 29 -16.44 4.29 8.26
C SER A 29 -16.49 5.65 7.56
N ARG A 30 -15.55 5.92 6.64
CA ARG A 30 -15.38 7.20 5.95
C ARG A 30 -15.21 6.94 4.45
N PRO A 31 -16.30 6.65 3.72
CA PRO A 31 -16.23 6.35 2.29
C PRO A 31 -15.83 7.57 1.42
N ASP A 32 -15.75 8.75 2.03
CA ASP A 32 -15.33 10.02 1.43
C ASP A 32 -13.82 10.25 1.45
N ILE A 33 -13.04 9.40 2.14
CA ILE A 33 -11.57 9.52 2.20
C ILE A 33 -10.90 8.38 1.44
N ALA A 34 -9.81 8.71 0.75
CA ALA A 34 -8.93 7.71 0.14
C ALA A 34 -7.99 7.13 1.19
N VAL A 35 -7.97 5.80 1.35
CA VAL A 35 -7.08 5.11 2.28
C VAL A 35 -6.17 4.16 1.52
N LEU A 36 -4.87 4.44 1.55
CA LEU A 36 -3.83 3.56 1.01
C LEU A 36 -3.02 2.95 2.16
N ASN A 37 -2.95 1.61 2.21
CA ASN A 37 -2.09 0.89 3.14
C ASN A 37 -0.93 0.25 2.37
N TYR A 38 0.14 1.02 2.21
CA TYR A 38 1.28 0.68 1.38
C TYR A 38 2.41 0.01 2.16
N ALA A 39 2.86 -1.16 1.69
CA ALA A 39 4.05 -1.84 2.18
C ALA A 39 5.21 -1.62 1.19
N PRO A 40 6.27 -0.90 1.59
CA PRO A 40 7.28 -0.38 0.66
C PRO A 40 8.26 -1.43 0.10
N GLY A 41 8.11 -2.71 0.43
CA GLY A 41 9.15 -3.72 0.20
C GLY A 41 10.29 -3.63 1.22
N PRO A 42 11.31 -4.50 1.10
CA PRO A 42 12.47 -4.46 1.97
C PRO A 42 13.40 -3.33 1.52
N LEU A 43 13.69 -2.39 2.42
CA LEU A 43 14.43 -1.17 2.10
C LEU A 43 15.83 -1.20 2.71
N GLU A 44 16.82 -0.74 1.95
CA GLU A 44 18.14 -0.38 2.48
C GLU A 44 18.02 0.91 3.30
N THR A 45 17.87 0.76 4.61
CA THR A 45 17.64 1.85 5.59
C THR A 45 18.28 1.48 6.92
N ASP A 46 18.43 2.47 7.81
CA ASP A 46 18.96 2.27 9.17
C ASP A 46 18.19 1.21 9.96
N MET A 47 16.89 1.02 9.71
CA MET A 47 16.10 -0.05 10.34
C MET A 47 16.63 -1.43 9.97
N MET A 48 17.09 -1.62 8.73
CA MET A 48 17.73 -2.88 8.31
C MET A 48 19.04 -3.08 9.06
N ASP A 49 19.87 -2.04 9.13
CA ASP A 49 21.17 -2.09 9.84
C ASP A 49 20.97 -2.41 11.32
N GLN A 50 20.00 -1.78 11.98
CA GLN A 50 19.64 -2.08 13.37
C GLN A 50 19.22 -3.54 13.57
N LEU A 51 18.43 -4.12 12.65
CA LEU A 51 18.03 -5.51 12.74
C LEU A 51 19.19 -6.49 12.51
N ILE A 52 20.16 -6.13 11.67
CA ILE A 52 21.35 -6.94 11.38
C ILE A 52 22.36 -6.88 12.54
N HIS A 53 22.55 -5.71 13.15
CA HIS A 53 23.61 -5.49 14.14
C HIS A 53 23.14 -5.57 15.59
N ASP A 54 21.94 -5.09 15.88
CA ASP A 54 21.49 -4.84 17.27
C ASP A 54 20.38 -5.78 17.73
N SER A 55 19.79 -6.56 16.83
CA SER A 55 18.77 -7.55 17.21
C SER A 55 19.34 -8.58 18.18
N GLY A 56 18.61 -8.87 19.27
CA GLY A 56 19.01 -9.89 20.24
C GLY A 56 18.95 -11.34 19.70
N SER A 57 18.23 -11.58 18.61
CA SER A 57 18.08 -12.90 17.97
C SER A 57 19.07 -13.07 16.82
N SER A 58 19.88 -14.13 16.88
CA SER A 58 20.77 -14.54 15.78
C SER A 58 20.01 -14.88 14.51
N GLU A 59 18.81 -15.46 14.65
CA GLU A 59 17.95 -15.84 13.53
C GLU A 59 17.48 -14.61 12.76
N ILE A 60 17.11 -13.53 13.46
CA ILE A 60 16.76 -12.26 12.81
C ILE A 60 17.96 -11.61 12.16
N ARG A 61 19.11 -11.58 12.83
CA ARG A 61 20.33 -11.01 12.23
C ARG A 61 20.67 -11.72 10.92
N HIS A 62 20.62 -13.06 10.90
CA HIS A 62 20.85 -13.86 9.70
C HIS A 62 19.81 -13.62 8.61
N LEU A 63 18.52 -13.67 8.96
CA LEU A 63 17.43 -13.44 8.00
C LEU A 63 17.54 -12.08 7.30
N MET A 64 17.90 -11.04 8.06
CA MET A 64 18.02 -9.67 7.55
C MET A 64 19.30 -9.47 6.73
N ASP A 65 20.41 -10.11 7.12
CA ASP A 65 21.66 -10.12 6.35
C ASP A 65 21.52 -10.89 5.02
N GLU A 66 20.84 -12.04 5.02
CA GLU A 66 20.49 -12.77 3.80
C GLU A 66 19.60 -11.93 2.88
N MET A 67 18.57 -11.29 3.45
CA MET A 67 17.70 -10.42 2.69
C MET A 67 18.48 -9.24 2.11
N ARG A 68 19.40 -8.64 2.88
CA ARG A 68 20.28 -7.55 2.41
C ARG A 68 21.12 -7.93 1.19
N ARG A 69 21.56 -9.19 1.12
CA ARG A 69 22.38 -9.72 0.02
C ARG A 69 21.56 -10.19 -1.18
N SER A 70 20.24 -10.22 -1.06
CA SER A 70 19.34 -10.60 -2.16
C SER A 70 19.10 -9.43 -3.12
N ASP A 71 18.79 -9.74 -4.38
CA ASP A 71 18.41 -8.75 -5.41
C ASP A 71 17.05 -8.07 -5.15
N SER A 72 16.38 -8.40 -4.03
CA SER A 72 15.05 -7.88 -3.69
C SER A 72 15.08 -6.59 -2.86
N ILE A 73 16.25 -6.16 -2.39
CA ILE A 73 16.43 -4.93 -1.60
C ILE A 73 16.29 -3.69 -2.47
N LEU A 74 15.53 -2.72 -1.96
CA LEU A 74 15.21 -1.49 -2.66
C LEU A 74 15.88 -0.31 -1.97
N ARG A 75 16.31 0.68 -2.76
CA ARG A 75 16.56 2.02 -2.21
C ARG A 75 15.23 2.63 -1.79
N ALA A 76 15.22 3.36 -0.68
CA ALA A 76 14.02 4.04 -0.20
C ALA A 76 13.37 4.95 -1.27
N SER A 77 14.19 5.60 -2.10
CA SER A 77 13.70 6.45 -3.20
C SER A 77 12.90 5.67 -4.25
N GLN A 78 13.32 4.46 -4.62
CA GLN A 78 12.62 3.64 -5.62
C GLN A 78 11.20 3.29 -5.15
N SER A 79 11.07 2.91 -3.88
CA SER A 79 9.77 2.62 -3.26
C SER A 79 8.89 3.88 -3.14
N ALA A 80 9.48 4.99 -2.71
CA ALA A 80 8.78 6.27 -2.60
C ALA A 80 8.29 6.79 -3.95
N GLU A 81 9.09 6.66 -5.02
CA GLU A 81 8.73 7.06 -6.38
C GLU A 81 7.53 6.28 -6.90
N LEU A 82 7.51 4.96 -6.71
CA LEU A 82 6.38 4.11 -7.10
C LEU A 82 5.12 4.47 -6.31
N MET A 83 5.24 4.66 -5.00
CA MET A 83 4.12 5.11 -4.16
C MET A 83 3.59 6.48 -4.61
N ALA A 84 4.47 7.44 -4.91
CA ALA A 84 4.07 8.75 -5.41
C ALA A 84 3.38 8.66 -6.78
N HIS A 85 3.86 7.77 -7.65
CA HIS A 85 3.18 7.47 -8.91
C HIS A 85 1.76 6.93 -8.66
N TRP A 86 1.61 5.97 -7.75
CA TRP A 86 0.32 5.43 -7.33
C TRP A 86 -0.64 6.48 -6.78
N LEU A 87 -0.15 7.36 -5.90
CA LEU A 87 -0.95 8.47 -5.35
C LEU A 87 -1.47 9.41 -6.44
N ARG A 88 -0.72 9.62 -7.53
CA ARG A 88 -1.19 10.43 -8.67
C ARG A 88 -2.35 9.77 -9.44
N ARG A 89 -2.65 8.49 -9.22
CA ARG A 89 -3.81 7.79 -9.79
C ARG A 89 -5.10 8.00 -8.98
N LEU A 90 -5.03 8.66 -7.83
CA LEU A 90 -6.21 8.97 -7.03
C LEU A 90 -7.07 10.01 -7.76
N ARG A 91 -8.33 9.67 -7.99
CA ARG A 91 -9.36 10.62 -8.42
C ARG A 91 -10.53 10.56 -7.45
N PHE A 92 -11.39 11.54 -7.55
CA PHE A 92 -12.60 11.64 -6.77
C PHE A 92 -13.75 11.71 -7.76
N ALA A 93 -14.64 10.72 -7.73
CA ALA A 93 -15.84 10.76 -8.55
C ALA A 93 -16.72 11.92 -8.07
N GLU A 94 -17.25 12.68 -9.01
CA GLU A 94 -18.37 13.56 -8.71
C GLU A 94 -19.57 12.68 -8.35
N GLY A 95 -20.25 13.01 -7.25
CA GLY A 95 -21.46 12.29 -6.87
C GLY A 95 -22.51 12.41 -7.97
N PRO A 96 -23.49 11.49 -8.03
CA PRO A 96 -24.66 11.72 -8.88
C PRO A 96 -25.25 13.10 -8.55
N SER A 97 -25.71 13.85 -9.55
CA SER A 97 -26.47 15.08 -9.32
C SER A 97 -27.77 14.68 -8.61
N ALA A 98 -27.74 14.58 -7.29
CA ALA A 98 -28.85 14.04 -6.54
C ALA A 98 -29.99 15.06 -6.54
N SER A 99 -31.12 14.71 -7.16
CA SER A 99 -32.38 15.43 -7.06
C SER A 99 -33.21 14.82 -5.92
N GLY A 100 -33.38 15.56 -4.82
CA GLY A 100 -34.24 15.14 -3.71
C GLY A 100 -33.74 15.62 -2.33
N PRO A 101 -34.59 15.59 -1.29
CA PRO A 101 -34.25 16.10 0.04
C PRO A 101 -33.15 15.31 0.77
N GLU A 102 -32.89 14.05 0.40
CA GLU A 102 -31.75 13.26 0.90
C GLU A 102 -30.40 13.66 0.27
N ALA A 103 -30.43 14.40 -0.85
CA ALA A 103 -29.24 14.89 -1.52
C ALA A 103 -28.42 15.84 -0.65
N ALA A 104 -29.05 16.69 0.18
CA ALA A 104 -28.35 17.75 0.89
C ALA A 104 -27.35 17.25 1.96
N VAL A 105 -27.52 16.02 2.47
CA VAL A 105 -26.63 15.42 3.47
C VAL A 105 -25.47 14.65 2.81
N HIS A 106 -25.65 14.20 1.56
CA HIS A 106 -24.68 13.40 0.79
C HIS A 106 -24.08 14.09 -0.44
N ALA A 107 -24.53 15.31 -0.79
CA ALA A 107 -24.17 16.02 -2.02
C ALA A 107 -22.71 16.52 -2.07
N SER A 108 -21.98 16.52 -0.96
CA SER A 108 -20.58 17.00 -0.91
C SER A 108 -19.53 15.89 -0.81
N THR A 109 -19.93 14.63 -0.58
CA THR A 109 -18.99 13.53 -0.37
C THR A 109 -18.56 12.92 -1.69
N ARG A 110 -17.46 13.45 -2.26
CA ARG A 110 -16.78 12.82 -3.40
C ARG A 110 -16.17 11.49 -2.95
N ARG A 111 -16.43 10.41 -3.70
CA ARG A 111 -15.87 9.08 -3.40
C ARG A 111 -14.52 8.93 -4.09
N PRO A 112 -13.47 8.43 -3.41
CA PRO A 112 -12.22 8.11 -4.09
C PRO A 112 -12.47 6.99 -5.10
N VAL A 113 -12.04 7.23 -6.33
CA VAL A 113 -12.08 6.24 -7.41
C VAL A 113 -10.67 6.06 -7.95
N PRO A 114 -10.24 4.82 -8.13
CA PRO A 114 -8.96 4.59 -8.75
C PRO A 114 -9.02 4.80 -10.27
N VAL A 115 -7.96 5.38 -10.84
CA VAL A 115 -7.74 5.37 -12.29
C VAL A 115 -7.08 4.04 -12.66
N PHE A 116 -7.93 3.02 -12.77
CA PHE A 116 -7.55 1.71 -13.27
C PHE A 116 -8.45 1.30 -14.43
N CYS A 117 -7.87 0.57 -15.37
CA CYS A 117 -8.62 -0.01 -16.48
C CYS A 117 -9.57 -1.10 -15.94
N PRO A 118 -10.90 -0.96 -16.11
CA PRO A 118 -11.87 -1.90 -15.56
C PRO A 118 -11.77 -3.32 -16.17
N GLN A 119 -11.09 -3.47 -17.30
CA GLN A 119 -10.90 -4.76 -17.97
C GLN A 119 -9.63 -5.50 -17.52
N HIS A 120 -8.61 -4.76 -17.10
CA HIS A 120 -7.26 -5.31 -16.90
C HIS A 120 -6.73 -5.12 -15.46
N GLN A 121 -7.38 -4.26 -14.68
CA GLN A 121 -6.98 -3.87 -13.34
C GLN A 121 -8.21 -3.87 -12.41
N ALA A 122 -9.21 -4.72 -12.70
CA ALA A 122 -10.45 -4.84 -11.92
C ALA A 122 -10.17 -5.19 -10.44
N ASP A 123 -9.16 -6.04 -10.20
CA ASP A 123 -8.71 -6.46 -8.86
C ASP A 123 -8.17 -5.31 -8.00
N TRP A 124 -7.98 -4.14 -8.59
CA TRP A 124 -7.48 -2.93 -7.94
C TRP A 124 -8.55 -1.85 -7.77
N SER A 125 -9.81 -2.16 -8.10
CA SER A 125 -10.95 -1.25 -7.91
C SER A 125 -11.14 -0.77 -6.46
N ASP A 126 -10.60 -1.51 -5.49
CA ASP A 126 -10.60 -1.22 -4.06
C ASP A 126 -9.26 -0.66 -3.52
N ALA A 127 -8.35 -0.20 -4.39
CA ALA A 127 -7.03 0.30 -3.98
C ALA A 127 -7.05 1.40 -2.90
N TRP A 128 -8.10 2.22 -2.88
CA TRP A 128 -8.30 3.29 -1.91
C TRP A 128 -9.17 2.89 -0.73
N ALA A 129 -9.53 1.61 -0.60
CA ALA A 129 -10.36 1.08 0.47
C ALA A 129 -9.53 0.49 1.63
N GLY A 130 -8.27 0.92 1.79
CA GLY A 130 -7.39 0.43 2.86
C GLY A 130 -6.89 -1.01 2.66
N ARG A 131 -7.01 -1.55 1.44
CA ARG A 131 -6.39 -2.83 1.07
C ARG A 131 -4.88 -2.73 1.29
N HIS A 132 -4.27 -3.86 1.67
CA HIS A 132 -2.81 -3.91 1.78
C HIS A 132 -2.22 -4.00 0.37
N THR A 133 -1.39 -3.03 0.01
CA THR A 133 -0.74 -2.93 -1.29
C THR A 133 0.76 -3.01 -1.08
N ASP A 134 1.43 -4.05 -1.57
CA ASP A 134 2.89 -4.11 -1.52
C ASP A 134 3.57 -3.55 -2.77
N TYR A 135 4.84 -3.17 -2.63
CA TYR A 135 5.66 -2.61 -3.69
C TYR A 135 5.72 -3.48 -4.95
N PHE A 136 5.85 -4.80 -4.82
CA PHE A 136 6.03 -5.69 -5.98
C PHE A 136 4.71 -5.88 -6.72
N ASP A 137 3.59 -5.99 -6.00
CA ASP A 137 2.25 -5.98 -6.59
C ASP A 137 1.98 -4.67 -7.36
N ALA A 138 2.33 -3.54 -6.75
CA ALA A 138 2.21 -2.23 -7.37
C ALA A 138 3.11 -2.10 -8.62
N LEU A 139 4.34 -2.60 -8.56
CA LEU A 139 5.30 -2.55 -9.67
C LEU A 139 4.86 -3.44 -10.84
N ALA A 140 4.33 -4.63 -10.54
CA ALA A 140 3.81 -5.56 -11.54
C ALA A 140 2.66 -4.93 -12.34
N LEU A 141 1.75 -4.23 -11.64
CA LEU A 141 0.67 -3.49 -12.28
C LEU A 141 1.19 -2.39 -13.22
N GLU A 142 2.15 -1.58 -12.77
CA GLU A 142 2.72 -0.49 -13.59
C GLU A 142 3.52 -1.01 -14.79
N SER A 143 4.22 -2.13 -14.61
CA SER A 143 5.00 -2.75 -15.68
C SER A 143 4.09 -3.34 -16.77
N ALA A 144 3.00 -3.99 -16.36
CA ALA A 144 2.00 -4.51 -17.29
C ALA A 144 1.29 -3.41 -18.09
N GLU A 145 1.12 -2.21 -17.50
CA GLU A 145 0.55 -1.06 -18.18
C GLU A 145 1.49 -0.49 -19.24
N LYS A 146 2.78 -0.27 -18.91
CA LYS A 146 3.77 0.24 -19.86
C LYS A 146 3.90 -0.63 -21.09
N LEU A 147 3.96 -1.95 -20.92
CA LEU A 147 4.07 -2.91 -22.04
C LEU A 147 2.89 -2.81 -23.03
N ARG A 148 1.71 -2.40 -22.57
CA ARG A 148 0.51 -2.28 -23.42
C ARG A 148 0.50 -1.01 -24.28
N PHE A 149 1.19 0.04 -23.85
CA PHE A 149 1.24 1.33 -24.54
C PHE A 149 2.55 1.55 -25.32
N SER A 150 3.48 0.60 -25.27
CA SER A 150 4.76 0.62 -26.00
C SER A 150 4.74 -0.21 -27.29
N GLY A 151 3.56 -0.61 -27.79
CA GLY A 151 3.38 -1.41 -29.01
C GLY A 151 2.49 -0.71 -30.04
#